data_AF-A0A832MH48-F1
#
_entry.id   AF-A0A832MH48-F1
#
_cell.length_a   1.000
_cell.length_b   1.000
_cell.length_c   1.000
_cell.angle_alpha   90.00
_cell.angle_beta   90.00
_cell.angle_gamma   90.00
#
_symmetry.space_group_name_H-M   'P 1'
#
loop_
_entity.id
_entity.type
_entity.pdbx_description
1 polymer ?
#
loop_
_entity_poly.entity_id
_entity_poly.type
_entity_poly.pdbx_seq_one_letter_code
_entity_poly.pdbx_strand_id
1 'polypeptide(L)'
;MKRVLTQKDIEEMIRKGDSLADIPQDVILTPSARDLVREHLEQSRRTSSTGLPGATVSTPASRPVPKVTSKSSKADLDAFFNSSQCEELKAQMVDIGRRLWQRAYVDGNGGNLAIRVGEDLALCTPTLVSKGFMKPADMCLVDFEGNQLCGTKKRTSEILMHLQIMQRQPRAIATVHCHPPYATGFAVAGVEPPTCMIPEFEVFCAVAVAPYRTPGTPEMGKLVADLVDQHNTILMANHGVVSWSHLSLEDAYFKMEILEAYCRTVLVATQLGRQPNTMTPAQLRELLKIKESLNLPDPRYGLKECELCDNADWRPGVTCAVPAKQQSDDTDKDIEQVVQTITDQIMAKVK
;
A
#
# COMPACT_ATOMS: atom_id res chain seq x y z
N MET A 1 33.64 27.45 -18.59
CA MET A 1 32.47 26.63 -18.17
C MET A 1 32.87 25.89 -16.90
N LYS A 2 32.02 25.88 -15.86
CA LYS A 2 32.29 25.09 -14.65
C LYS A 2 32.20 23.60 -15.02
N ARG A 3 33.20 22.81 -14.62
CA ARG A 3 33.23 21.36 -14.85
C ARG A 3 32.15 20.71 -13.99
N VAL A 4 31.38 19.79 -14.56
CA VAL A 4 30.34 19.02 -13.84
C VAL A 4 30.84 17.58 -13.68
N LEU A 5 30.76 17.03 -12.47
CA LEU A 5 31.04 15.62 -12.20
C LEU A 5 29.74 14.88 -11.88
N THR A 6 29.56 13.75 -12.55
CA THR A 6 28.44 12.83 -12.37
C THR A 6 28.79 11.72 -11.39
N GLN A 7 27.80 10.92 -10.99
CA GLN A 7 28.01 9.77 -10.10
C GLN A 7 29.06 8.79 -10.66
N LYS A 8 29.04 8.54 -11.98
CA LYS A 8 29.99 7.64 -12.64
C LYS A 8 31.43 8.13 -12.54
N ASP A 9 31.64 9.45 -12.60
CA ASP A 9 32.96 10.05 -12.47
C ASP A 9 33.53 9.86 -11.05
N ILE A 10 32.68 9.99 -10.02
CA ILE A 10 33.08 9.75 -8.62
C ILE A 10 33.37 8.27 -8.36
N GLU A 11 32.55 7.36 -8.89
CA GLU A 11 32.79 5.91 -8.79
C GLU A 11 34.12 5.51 -9.45
N GLU A 12 34.47 6.15 -10.57
CA GLU A 12 35.75 5.93 -11.24
C GLU A 12 36.94 6.48 -10.43
N MET A 13 36.78 7.64 -9.79
CA MET A 13 37.78 8.21 -8.86
C MET A 13 38.02 7.29 -7.65
N ILE A 14 36.95 6.76 -7.03
CA ILE A 14 37.06 5.79 -5.93
C ILE A 14 37.80 4.53 -6.39
N ARG A 15 37.47 4.02 -7.60
CA ARG A 15 38.10 2.83 -8.15
C ARG A 15 39.60 3.02 -8.42
N LYS A 16 40.01 4.24 -8.78
CA LYS A 16 41.42 4.62 -8.98
C LYS A 16 42.16 4.90 -7.68
N GLY A 17 41.45 4.96 -6.55
CA GLY A 17 42.01 5.30 -5.24
C GLY A 17 42.29 6.79 -5.07
N ASP A 18 41.65 7.65 -5.88
CA ASP A 18 41.78 9.09 -5.76
C ASP A 18 41.10 9.58 -4.48
N SER A 19 41.73 10.54 -3.79
CA SER A 19 41.16 11.16 -2.60
C SER A 19 40.00 12.08 -2.97
N LEU A 20 38.79 11.70 -2.54
CA LEU A 20 37.58 12.51 -2.76
C LEU A 20 37.55 13.81 -1.93
N ALA A 21 38.48 13.97 -0.98
CA ALA A 21 38.64 15.20 -0.21
C ALA A 21 39.29 16.33 -1.04
N ASP A 22 39.93 15.99 -2.17
CA ASP A 22 40.69 16.91 -3.00
C ASP A 22 39.90 17.43 -4.22
N ILE A 23 38.58 17.17 -4.27
CA ILE A 23 37.71 17.70 -5.32
C ILE A 23 37.68 19.25 -5.22
N PRO A 24 38.08 19.98 -6.27
CA PRO A 24 38.10 21.44 -6.24
C PRO A 24 36.70 22.04 -5.99
N GLN A 25 36.62 23.09 -5.17
CA GLN A 25 35.36 23.73 -4.76
C GLN A 25 34.58 24.39 -5.92
N ASP A 26 35.23 24.62 -7.06
CA ASP A 26 34.65 25.24 -8.26
C ASP A 26 33.94 24.24 -9.20
N VAL A 27 34.00 22.95 -8.89
CA VAL A 27 33.35 21.87 -9.63
C VAL A 27 31.90 21.67 -9.16
N ILE A 28 30.99 21.49 -10.12
CA ILE A 28 29.58 21.22 -9.82
C ILE A 28 29.37 19.70 -9.73
N LEU A 29 28.98 19.21 -8.56
CA LEU A 29 28.56 17.83 -8.36
C LEU A 29 27.05 17.67 -8.62
N THR A 30 26.65 16.66 -9.39
CA THR A 30 25.24 16.24 -9.43
C THR A 30 24.77 15.80 -8.03
N PRO A 31 23.46 15.83 -7.72
CA PRO A 31 22.95 15.40 -6.41
C PRO A 31 23.46 14.02 -5.99
N SER A 32 23.36 13.03 -6.88
CA SER A 32 23.83 11.65 -6.63
C SER A 32 25.35 11.56 -6.44
N ALA A 33 26.14 12.38 -7.15
CA ALA A 33 27.59 12.45 -6.94
C ALA A 33 27.94 13.02 -5.56
N ARG A 34 27.16 14.00 -5.07
CA ARG A 34 27.35 14.63 -3.75
C ARG A 34 27.04 13.67 -2.61
N ASP A 35 25.98 12.89 -2.73
CA ASP A 35 25.61 11.89 -1.73
C ASP A 35 26.68 10.80 -1.60
N LEU A 36 27.20 10.32 -2.74
CA LEU A 36 28.23 9.29 -2.78
C LEU A 36 29.57 9.76 -2.18
N VAL A 37 29.96 11.03 -2.42
CA VAL A 37 31.12 11.66 -1.76
C VAL A 37 30.92 11.76 -0.24
N ARG A 38 29.72 12.17 0.22
CA ARG A 38 29.40 12.29 1.66
C ARG A 38 29.54 10.95 2.37
N GLU A 39 28.95 9.90 1.84
CA GLU A 39 28.99 8.56 2.42
C GLU A 39 30.41 8.01 2.50
N HIS A 40 31.22 8.19 1.45
CA HIS A 40 32.60 7.69 1.41
C HIS A 40 33.52 8.42 2.40
N LEU A 41 33.35 9.73 2.57
CA LEU A 41 34.09 10.53 3.57
C LEU A 41 33.67 10.18 5.01
N GLU A 42 32.40 9.89 5.25
CA GLU A 42 31.91 9.44 6.56
C GLU A 42 32.44 8.04 6.93
N GLN A 43 32.51 7.11 5.98
CA GLN A 43 33.11 5.79 6.18
C GLN A 43 34.61 5.90 6.49
N SER A 44 35.34 6.76 5.78
CA SER A 44 36.77 7.01 6.00
C SER A 44 37.07 7.68 7.35
N ARG A 45 36.13 8.48 7.89
CA ARG A 45 36.22 9.06 9.24
C ARG A 45 35.93 8.04 10.35
N ARG A 46 35.05 7.07 10.11
CA ARG A 46 34.76 5.99 11.06
C ARG A 46 35.95 5.03 11.22
N THR A 47 36.71 4.77 10.16
CA THR A 47 37.89 3.89 10.20
C THR A 47 39.13 4.53 10.81
N SER A 48 39.20 5.87 10.91
CA SER A 48 40.37 6.61 11.43
C SER A 48 40.28 7.02 12.91
N SER A 49 39.17 6.75 13.60
CA SER A 49 38.91 7.22 14.98
C SER A 49 39.18 6.19 16.09
N THR A 50 39.88 5.10 15.81
CA THR A 50 40.28 4.09 16.83
C THR A 50 41.55 4.50 17.58
N GLY A 51 41.45 5.47 18.50
CA GLY A 51 42.56 5.82 19.40
C GLY A 51 42.17 6.68 20.61
N LEU A 52 42.17 6.05 21.80
CA LEU A 52 42.19 6.60 23.19
C LEU A 52 40.85 6.92 23.90
N PRO A 53 40.83 6.82 25.26
CA PRO A 53 39.83 6.04 25.98
C PRO A 53 38.63 6.88 26.46
N GLY A 54 37.44 6.52 25.98
CA GLY A 54 36.17 7.09 26.40
C GLY A 54 35.33 6.08 27.16
N ALA A 55 34.66 6.57 28.19
CA ALA A 55 33.73 5.89 29.09
C ALA A 55 32.95 4.74 28.42
N THR A 56 32.87 3.61 29.13
CA THR A 56 32.06 2.45 28.78
C THR A 56 30.59 2.83 28.70
N VAL A 57 30.15 3.25 27.51
CA VAL A 57 28.76 3.06 27.10
C VAL A 57 28.64 1.56 26.83
N SER A 58 28.11 0.84 27.79
CA SER A 58 27.67 -0.52 27.58
C SER A 58 26.67 -0.51 26.43
N THR A 59 27.09 -0.96 25.25
CA THR A 59 26.14 -1.55 24.29
C THR A 59 25.39 -2.61 25.08
N PRO A 60 24.06 -2.54 25.24
CA PRO A 60 23.35 -3.66 25.80
C PRO A 60 23.57 -4.79 24.80
N ALA A 61 24.37 -5.78 25.20
CA ALA A 61 24.42 -7.06 24.52
C ALA A 61 22.96 -7.48 24.33
N SER A 62 22.51 -7.60 23.08
CA SER A 62 21.15 -8.04 22.79
C SER A 62 21.06 -9.44 23.39
N ARG A 63 20.43 -9.56 24.56
CA ARG A 63 20.12 -10.85 25.15
C ARG A 63 19.27 -11.58 24.11
N PRO A 64 19.59 -12.84 23.76
CA PRO A 64 18.69 -13.62 22.96
C PRO A 64 17.36 -13.66 23.70
N VAL A 65 16.33 -13.09 23.08
CA VAL A 65 14.96 -13.11 23.60
C VAL A 65 14.59 -14.58 23.76
N PRO A 66 14.08 -15.01 24.93
CA PRO A 66 13.60 -16.37 25.09
C PRO A 66 12.65 -16.71 23.94
N LYS A 67 12.80 -17.87 23.30
CA LYS A 67 11.85 -18.34 22.29
C LYS A 67 10.55 -18.72 23.00
N VAL A 68 9.71 -17.71 23.26
CA VAL A 68 8.36 -17.88 23.82
C VAL A 68 7.43 -18.36 22.71
N THR A 69 6.59 -19.34 23.04
CA THR A 69 5.58 -19.90 22.14
C THR A 69 4.23 -19.93 22.84
N SER A 70 3.15 -20.27 22.13
CA SER A 70 1.81 -20.43 22.70
C SER A 70 1.76 -21.42 23.88
N LYS A 71 2.71 -22.37 23.93
CA LYS A 71 2.82 -23.42 24.97
C LYS A 71 3.65 -23.00 26.18
N SER A 72 4.24 -21.81 26.17
CA SER A 72 4.98 -21.30 27.32
C SER A 72 4.07 -21.06 28.53
N SER A 73 4.64 -20.99 29.73
CA SER A 73 3.84 -20.76 30.93
C SER A 73 3.17 -19.38 30.87
N LYS A 74 2.07 -19.22 31.61
CA LYS A 74 1.36 -17.93 31.70
C LYS A 74 2.28 -16.80 32.18
N ALA A 75 3.17 -17.10 33.13
CA ALA A 75 4.14 -16.14 33.64
C ALA A 75 5.15 -15.71 32.56
N ASP A 76 5.61 -16.64 31.71
CA ASP A 76 6.54 -16.34 30.62
C ASP A 76 5.87 -15.52 29.53
N LEU A 77 4.62 -15.85 29.17
CA LEU A 77 3.82 -15.09 28.21
C LEU A 77 3.56 -13.67 28.71
N ASP A 78 3.22 -13.51 29.99
CA ASP A 78 3.03 -12.19 30.59
C ASP A 78 4.33 -11.39 30.66
N ALA A 79 5.46 -12.03 31.00
CA ALA A 79 6.77 -11.37 31.00
C ALA A 79 7.18 -10.94 29.58
N PHE A 80 6.95 -11.78 28.57
CA PHE A 80 7.20 -11.45 27.17
C PHE A 80 6.31 -10.32 26.68
N PHE A 81 5.01 -10.40 26.94
CA PHE A 81 4.04 -9.37 26.55
C PHE A 81 4.38 -7.99 27.14
N ASN A 82 4.96 -7.94 28.34
CA ASN A 82 5.38 -6.70 29.00
C ASN A 82 6.88 -6.37 28.81
N SER A 83 7.57 -7.08 27.92
CA SER A 83 8.97 -6.80 27.58
C SER A 83 9.13 -5.47 26.83
N SER A 84 10.32 -4.87 26.89
CA SER A 84 10.61 -3.61 26.17
C SER A 84 10.33 -3.72 24.67
N GLN A 85 10.69 -4.86 24.06
CA GLN A 85 10.42 -5.13 22.64
C GLN A 85 8.92 -5.11 22.33
N CYS A 86 8.09 -5.75 23.15
CA CYS A 86 6.64 -5.73 22.95
C CYS A 86 6.08 -4.32 23.18
N GLU A 87 6.57 -3.57 24.16
CA GLU A 87 6.13 -2.18 24.40
C GLU A 87 6.44 -1.26 23.21
N GLU A 88 7.61 -1.40 22.57
CA GLU A 88 7.97 -0.67 21.35
C GLU A 88 7.00 -0.98 20.19
N LEU A 89 6.68 -2.26 19.98
CA LEU A 89 5.72 -2.68 18.95
C LEU A 89 4.30 -2.18 19.25
N LYS A 90 3.85 -2.26 20.50
CA LYS A 90 2.54 -1.72 20.90
C LYS A 90 2.47 -0.20 20.67
N ALA A 91 3.55 0.52 20.98
CA ALA A 91 3.65 1.95 20.70
C ALA A 91 3.58 2.25 19.19
N GLN A 92 4.26 1.45 18.36
CA GLN A 92 4.18 1.55 16.90
C GLN A 92 2.75 1.29 16.39
N MET A 93 2.06 0.26 16.91
CA MET A 93 0.67 -0.04 16.55
C MET A 93 -0.28 1.11 16.89
N VAL A 94 -0.09 1.75 18.05
CA VAL A 94 -0.85 2.95 18.45
C VAL A 94 -0.57 4.13 17.52
N ASP A 95 0.69 4.34 17.14
CA ASP A 95 1.05 5.41 16.22
C ASP A 95 0.43 5.23 14.84
N ILE A 96 0.55 4.03 14.25
CA ILE A 96 -0.07 3.68 12.97
C ILE A 96 -1.59 3.79 13.04
N GLY A 97 -2.21 3.34 14.14
CA GLY A 97 -3.64 3.51 14.38
C GLY A 97 -4.07 4.98 14.37
N ARG A 98 -3.27 5.88 14.94
CA ARG A 98 -3.50 7.33 14.91
C ARG A 98 -3.39 7.90 13.50
N ARG A 99 -2.38 7.50 12.73
CA ARG A 99 -2.20 7.94 11.33
C ARG A 99 -3.37 7.50 10.45
N LEU A 100 -3.80 6.24 10.58
CA LEU A 100 -5.00 5.71 9.89
C LEU A 100 -6.25 6.54 10.21
N TRP A 101 -6.46 6.87 11.48
CA TRP A 101 -7.58 7.70 11.91
C TRP A 101 -7.52 9.12 11.33
N GLN A 102 -6.34 9.77 11.38
CA GLN A 102 -6.14 11.12 10.85
C GLN A 102 -6.41 11.22 9.34
N ARG A 103 -6.20 10.13 8.61
CA ARG A 103 -6.48 10.04 7.18
C ARG A 103 -7.90 9.59 6.84
N ALA A 104 -8.74 9.36 7.86
CA ALA A 104 -10.09 8.80 7.71
C ALA A 104 -10.10 7.44 6.98
N TYR A 105 -9.06 6.63 7.16
CA TYR A 105 -9.03 5.26 6.63
C TYR A 105 -9.77 4.28 7.54
N VAL A 106 -10.07 4.69 8.77
CA VAL A 106 -10.87 3.91 9.71
C VAL A 106 -11.99 4.80 10.24
N ASP A 107 -13.15 4.19 10.44
CA ASP A 107 -14.36 4.82 10.94
C ASP A 107 -14.79 4.17 12.26
N GLY A 108 -15.20 4.97 13.25
CA GLY A 108 -15.63 4.49 14.56
C GLY A 108 -14.61 3.55 15.22
N ASN A 109 -14.90 2.25 15.22
CA ASN A 109 -14.07 1.18 15.78
C ASN A 109 -13.54 0.18 14.73
N GLY A 110 -13.75 0.46 13.45
CA GLY A 110 -13.34 -0.35 12.30
C GLY A 110 -11.82 -0.40 12.07
N GLY A 111 -11.41 -1.30 11.18
CA GLY A 111 -10.01 -1.63 10.95
C GLY A 111 -9.35 -2.42 12.09
N ASN A 112 -8.17 -2.96 11.85
CA ASN A 112 -7.37 -3.69 12.82
C ASN A 112 -5.94 -3.92 12.31
N LEU A 113 -5.02 -4.11 13.25
CA LEU A 113 -3.59 -4.33 12.97
C LEU A 113 -3.14 -5.61 13.69
N ALA A 114 -2.22 -6.34 13.07
CA ALA A 114 -1.53 -7.45 13.73
C ALA A 114 -0.06 -7.54 13.31
N ILE A 115 0.79 -7.94 14.26
CA ILE A 115 2.23 -8.14 14.08
C ILE A 115 2.60 -9.51 14.65
N ARG A 116 3.26 -10.36 13.86
CA ARG A 116 3.87 -11.62 14.29
C ARG A 116 5.05 -11.31 15.23
N VAL A 117 5.06 -11.88 16.42
CA VAL A 117 6.10 -11.64 17.45
C VAL A 117 6.76 -12.94 17.93
N GLY A 118 6.40 -14.07 17.35
CA GLY A 118 7.01 -15.37 17.63
C GLY A 118 6.74 -16.37 16.51
N GLU A 119 7.03 -17.64 16.78
CA GLU A 119 6.74 -18.74 15.86
C GLU A 119 5.24 -18.89 15.62
N ASP A 120 4.47 -18.84 16.72
CA ASP A 120 3.03 -19.05 16.78
C ASP A 120 2.31 -17.96 17.60
N LEU A 121 2.92 -16.77 17.71
CA LEU A 121 2.41 -15.63 18.49
C LEU A 121 2.27 -14.36 17.65
N ALA A 122 1.20 -13.61 17.89
CA ALA A 122 0.98 -12.30 17.29
C ALA A 122 0.42 -11.28 18.31
N LEU A 123 0.88 -10.03 18.19
CA LEU A 123 0.19 -8.88 18.79
C LEU A 123 -0.93 -8.42 17.86
N CYS A 124 -2.07 -8.02 18.42
CA CYS A 124 -3.16 -7.42 17.65
C CYS A 124 -3.89 -6.32 18.41
N THR A 125 -4.57 -5.46 17.65
CA THR A 125 -5.43 -4.41 18.20
C THR A 125 -6.70 -4.99 18.84
N PRO A 126 -7.26 -4.33 19.87
CA PRO A 126 -8.53 -4.73 20.47
C PRO A 126 -9.73 -4.46 19.55
N THR A 127 -10.82 -5.19 19.78
CA THR A 127 -12.13 -4.91 19.18
C THR A 127 -12.82 -3.73 19.86
N LEU A 128 -13.73 -3.06 19.13
CA LEU A 128 -14.58 -1.96 19.63
C LEU A 128 -13.83 -0.74 20.20
N VAL A 129 -12.56 -0.54 19.82
CA VAL A 129 -11.77 0.65 20.16
C VAL A 129 -11.40 1.39 18.87
N SER A 130 -11.62 2.71 18.85
CA SER A 130 -11.16 3.57 17.77
C SER A 130 -9.63 3.58 17.68
N LYS A 131 -9.09 3.41 16.46
CA LYS A 131 -7.64 3.29 16.28
C LYS A 131 -6.90 4.58 16.58
N GLY A 132 -7.60 5.73 16.53
CA GLY A 132 -7.07 7.02 16.94
C GLY A 132 -6.88 7.20 18.45
N PHE A 133 -7.53 6.36 19.27
CA PHE A 133 -7.56 6.51 20.74
C PHE A 133 -7.01 5.28 21.49
N MET A 134 -6.39 4.34 20.79
CA MET A 134 -5.75 3.18 21.41
C MET A 134 -4.59 3.60 22.31
N LYS A 135 -4.33 2.81 23.35
CA LYS A 135 -3.14 2.89 24.20
C LYS A 135 -2.33 1.60 24.06
N PRO A 136 -1.01 1.60 24.35
CA PRO A 136 -0.21 0.37 24.29
C PRO A 136 -0.79 -0.76 25.16
N ALA A 137 -1.30 -0.41 26.36
CA ALA A 137 -1.96 -1.33 27.28
C ALA A 137 -3.25 -1.99 26.74
N ASP A 138 -3.81 -1.47 25.65
CA ASP A 138 -5.02 -1.99 25.02
C ASP A 138 -4.74 -3.17 24.06
N MET A 139 -3.47 -3.40 23.68
CA MET A 139 -3.10 -4.46 22.75
C MET A 139 -3.32 -5.85 23.35
N CYS A 140 -3.45 -6.84 22.48
CA CYS A 140 -3.67 -8.23 22.86
C CYS A 140 -2.53 -9.10 22.31
N LEU A 141 -2.13 -10.13 23.05
CA LEU A 141 -1.29 -11.21 22.54
C LEU A 141 -2.18 -12.42 22.24
N VAL A 142 -2.03 -13.00 21.06
CA VAL A 142 -2.80 -14.17 20.62
C VAL A 142 -1.86 -15.25 20.10
N ASP A 143 -2.32 -16.50 20.16
CA ASP A 143 -1.73 -17.60 19.38
C ASP A 143 -2.27 -17.62 17.94
N PHE A 144 -1.73 -18.54 17.13
CA PHE A 144 -2.10 -18.71 15.73
C PHE A 144 -3.44 -19.45 15.52
N GLU A 145 -4.03 -19.97 16.59
CA GLU A 145 -5.40 -20.47 16.66
C GLU A 145 -6.41 -19.33 16.99
N GLY A 146 -5.91 -18.15 17.35
CA GLY A 146 -6.72 -16.97 17.66
C GLY A 146 -7.22 -16.91 19.11
N ASN A 147 -6.66 -17.72 20.00
CA ASN A 147 -6.89 -17.63 21.44
C ASN A 147 -6.11 -16.45 22.00
N GLN A 148 -6.76 -15.68 22.87
CA GLN A 148 -6.11 -14.55 23.54
C GLN A 148 -5.33 -15.04 24.75
N LEU A 149 -4.02 -14.83 24.74
CA LEU A 149 -3.10 -15.26 25.79
C LEU A 149 -2.84 -14.15 26.81
N CYS A 150 -2.71 -12.90 26.36
CA CYS A 150 -2.46 -11.71 27.20
C CYS A 150 -3.24 -10.49 26.71
N GLY A 151 -3.26 -9.43 27.53
CA GLY A 151 -4.03 -8.20 27.30
C GLY A 151 -5.40 -8.25 27.99
N THR A 152 -5.89 -7.08 28.40
CA THR A 152 -7.11 -6.94 29.21
C THR A 152 -8.37 -6.70 28.37
N LYS A 153 -8.22 -6.04 27.23
CA LYS A 153 -9.31 -5.87 26.24
C LYS A 153 -9.44 -7.11 25.38
N LYS A 154 -10.62 -7.32 24.81
CA LYS A 154 -10.88 -8.38 23.85
C LYS A 154 -10.18 -8.05 22.52
N ARG A 155 -9.44 -9.01 21.96
CA ARG A 155 -8.82 -8.92 20.63
C ARG A 155 -9.83 -8.61 19.52
N THR A 156 -9.36 -8.10 18.39
CA THR A 156 -10.19 -7.89 17.18
C THR A 156 -10.99 -9.15 16.82
N SER A 157 -12.22 -8.97 16.34
CA SER A 157 -13.06 -10.05 15.81
C SER A 157 -12.46 -10.71 14.57
N GLU A 158 -11.61 -9.99 13.84
CA GLU A 158 -11.06 -10.41 12.55
C GLU A 158 -9.66 -10.99 12.61
N ILE A 159 -9.22 -11.40 13.81
CA ILE A 159 -7.86 -11.92 13.99
C ILE A 159 -7.55 -13.10 13.07
N LEU A 160 -8.55 -13.93 12.77
CA LEU A 160 -8.38 -15.13 11.95
C LEU A 160 -7.87 -14.80 10.56
N MET A 161 -8.32 -13.68 9.97
CA MET A 161 -7.79 -13.20 8.69
C MET A 161 -6.29 -12.93 8.77
N HIS A 162 -5.85 -12.16 9.77
CA HIS A 162 -4.43 -11.85 9.95
C HIS A 162 -3.59 -13.12 10.17
N LEU A 163 -4.07 -14.03 11.02
CA LEU A 163 -3.34 -15.25 11.33
C LEU A 163 -3.28 -16.18 10.12
N GLN A 164 -4.36 -16.32 9.36
CA GLN A 164 -4.39 -17.13 8.14
C GLN A 164 -3.47 -16.55 7.05
N ILE A 165 -3.37 -15.22 6.92
CA ILE A 165 -2.36 -14.56 6.08
C ILE A 165 -0.94 -14.95 6.54
N MET A 166 -0.65 -14.82 7.83
CA MET A 166 0.68 -15.13 8.39
C MET A 166 1.04 -16.62 8.33
N GLN A 167 0.04 -17.51 8.39
CA GLN A 167 0.21 -18.95 8.22
C GLN A 167 0.47 -19.33 6.77
N ARG A 168 -0.29 -18.75 5.84
CA ARG A 168 -0.16 -19.03 4.40
C ARG A 168 1.13 -18.46 3.84
N GLN A 169 1.48 -17.24 4.24
CA GLN A 169 2.71 -16.57 3.84
C GLN A 169 3.59 -16.32 5.07
N PRO A 170 4.52 -17.24 5.41
CA PRO A 170 5.36 -17.11 6.59
C PRO A 170 6.25 -15.87 6.62
N ARG A 171 6.50 -15.24 5.47
CA ARG A 171 7.22 -13.95 5.39
C ARG A 171 6.36 -12.78 5.86
N ALA A 172 5.04 -12.89 5.92
CA ALA A 172 4.16 -11.83 6.39
C ALA A 172 4.36 -11.63 7.90
N ILE A 173 5.04 -10.55 8.27
CA ILE A 173 5.30 -10.20 9.67
C ILE A 173 4.27 -9.24 10.22
N ALA A 174 3.67 -8.40 9.37
CA ALA A 174 2.73 -7.37 9.80
C ALA A 174 1.60 -7.22 8.79
N THR A 175 0.44 -6.84 9.30
CA THR A 175 -0.79 -6.74 8.52
C THR A 175 -1.62 -5.55 9.00
N VAL A 176 -2.22 -4.84 8.06
CA VAL A 176 -3.05 -3.66 8.30
C VAL A 176 -4.35 -3.84 7.53
N HIS A 177 -5.47 -3.83 8.26
CA HIS A 177 -6.79 -3.78 7.67
C HIS A 177 -7.49 -2.47 8.03
N CYS A 178 -8.07 -1.82 7.04
CA CYS A 178 -8.90 -0.62 7.22
C CYS A 178 -9.84 -0.39 6.01
N HIS A 179 -10.55 0.73 6.01
CA HIS A 179 -11.61 1.09 5.06
C HIS A 179 -11.31 2.42 4.35
N PRO A 180 -10.18 2.56 3.64
CA PRO A 180 -9.86 3.79 2.92
C PRO A 180 -10.92 4.07 1.84
N PRO A 181 -11.54 5.28 1.79
CA PRO A 181 -12.75 5.52 1.02
C PRO A 181 -12.68 5.21 -0.48
N TYR A 182 -11.61 5.60 -1.17
CA TYR A 182 -11.54 5.40 -2.63
C TYR A 182 -11.30 3.93 -2.96
N ALA A 183 -10.32 3.28 -2.33
CA ALA A 183 -10.05 1.87 -2.55
C ALA A 183 -11.21 0.96 -2.08
N THR A 184 -11.90 1.33 -1.00
CA THR A 184 -13.15 0.65 -0.59
C THR A 184 -14.26 0.84 -1.63
N GLY A 185 -14.31 2.00 -2.30
CA GLY A 185 -15.21 2.24 -3.44
C GLY A 185 -14.97 1.25 -4.59
N PHE A 186 -13.71 0.98 -4.94
CA PHE A 186 -13.34 -0.06 -5.91
C PHE A 186 -13.77 -1.46 -5.43
N ALA A 187 -13.56 -1.78 -4.15
CA ALA A 187 -13.99 -3.05 -3.56
C ALA A 187 -15.52 -3.23 -3.60
N VAL A 188 -16.29 -2.18 -3.31
CA VAL A 188 -17.77 -2.18 -3.39
C VAL A 188 -18.24 -2.32 -4.85
N ALA A 189 -17.54 -1.70 -5.79
CA ALA A 189 -17.84 -1.84 -7.22
C ALA A 189 -17.49 -3.22 -7.77
N GLY A 190 -16.70 -4.02 -7.05
CA GLY A 190 -16.17 -5.30 -7.54
C GLY A 190 -15.17 -5.12 -8.68
N VAL A 191 -14.43 -4.00 -8.68
CA VAL A 191 -13.51 -3.62 -9.74
C VAL A 191 -12.10 -3.54 -9.20
N GLU A 192 -11.17 -4.27 -9.83
CA GLU A 192 -9.75 -4.13 -9.53
C GLU A 192 -9.24 -2.77 -10.07
N PRO A 193 -8.44 -2.01 -9.30
CA PRO A 193 -7.84 -0.79 -9.80
C PRO A 193 -7.00 -1.09 -11.07
N PRO A 194 -7.16 -0.30 -12.15
CA PRO A 194 -6.40 -0.53 -13.37
C PRO A 194 -4.90 -0.40 -13.12
N THR A 195 -4.05 -0.95 -13.96
CA THR A 195 -2.59 -0.93 -13.81
C THR A 195 -1.92 -0.02 -14.86
N CYS A 196 -0.60 0.11 -14.76
CA CYS A 196 0.28 0.85 -15.65
C CYS A 196 0.11 2.36 -15.64
N MET A 197 -0.35 2.99 -14.56
CA MET A 197 -0.53 4.46 -14.52
C MET A 197 0.50 5.18 -13.64
N ILE A 198 0.78 4.66 -12.43
CA ILE A 198 1.61 5.34 -11.43
C ILE A 198 2.70 4.39 -10.91
N PRO A 199 4.00 4.75 -11.00
CA PRO A 199 5.09 3.86 -10.63
C PRO A 199 5.05 3.34 -9.20
N GLU A 200 4.69 4.17 -8.22
CA GLU A 200 4.64 3.79 -6.81
C GLU A 200 3.64 2.66 -6.55
N PHE A 201 2.49 2.68 -7.22
CA PHE A 201 1.52 1.59 -7.15
C PHE A 201 2.10 0.29 -7.71
N GLU A 202 2.71 0.36 -8.90
CA GLU A 202 3.28 -0.81 -9.56
C GLU A 202 4.41 -1.45 -8.77
N VAL A 203 5.27 -0.63 -8.17
CA VAL A 203 6.42 -1.10 -7.38
C VAL A 203 5.99 -1.67 -6.03
N PHE A 204 5.07 -1.02 -5.30
CA PHE A 204 4.83 -1.41 -3.90
C PHE A 204 3.59 -2.27 -3.68
N CYS A 205 2.60 -2.23 -4.57
CA CYS A 205 1.32 -2.93 -4.39
C CYS A 205 1.13 -4.01 -5.45
N ALA A 206 0.74 -5.22 -5.05
CA ALA A 206 0.14 -6.22 -5.92
C ALA A 206 -1.27 -6.48 -5.37
N VAL A 207 -2.28 -6.10 -6.14
CA VAL A 207 -3.68 -6.01 -5.70
C VAL A 207 -4.48 -7.19 -6.24
N ALA A 208 -5.40 -7.70 -5.42
CA ALA A 208 -6.45 -8.61 -5.86
C ALA A 208 -7.79 -8.22 -5.20
N VAL A 209 -8.90 -8.69 -5.78
CA VAL A 209 -10.24 -8.54 -5.21
C VAL A 209 -10.74 -9.90 -4.67
N ALA A 210 -10.93 -9.96 -3.35
CA ALA A 210 -11.53 -11.07 -2.63
C ALA A 210 -13.07 -10.98 -2.68
N PRO A 211 -13.80 -12.03 -3.11
CA PRO A 211 -15.26 -12.09 -3.01
C PRO A 211 -15.78 -11.90 -1.58
N TYR A 212 -16.99 -11.34 -1.45
CA TYR A 212 -17.59 -11.07 -0.14
C TYR A 212 -17.77 -12.35 0.69
N ARG A 213 -17.35 -12.27 1.95
CA ARG A 213 -17.70 -13.18 3.04
C ARG A 213 -17.92 -12.35 4.29
N THR A 214 -18.68 -12.88 5.23
CA THR A 214 -18.98 -12.18 6.48
C THR A 214 -17.68 -11.88 7.26
N PRO A 215 -17.45 -10.62 7.68
CA PRO A 215 -16.29 -10.26 8.49
C PRO A 215 -16.13 -11.12 9.75
N GLY A 216 -14.89 -11.49 10.06
CA GLY A 216 -14.54 -12.29 11.24
C GLY A 216 -14.80 -13.80 11.14
N THR A 217 -15.28 -14.32 10.00
CA THR A 217 -15.44 -15.77 9.82
C THR A 217 -14.16 -16.45 9.26
N PRO A 218 -13.94 -17.75 9.53
CA PRO A 218 -12.81 -18.48 8.98
C PRO A 218 -12.78 -18.54 7.44
N GLU A 219 -13.96 -18.52 6.80
CA GLU A 219 -14.08 -18.55 5.34
C GLU A 219 -13.54 -17.27 4.70
N MET A 220 -13.80 -16.11 5.32
CA MET A 220 -13.26 -14.83 4.85
C MET A 220 -11.74 -14.85 4.89
N GLY A 221 -11.17 -15.20 6.04
CA GLY A 221 -9.72 -15.17 6.19
C GLY A 221 -9.00 -16.23 5.33
N LYS A 222 -9.60 -17.41 5.11
CA LYS A 222 -9.09 -18.40 4.14
C LYS A 222 -9.06 -17.83 2.73
N LEU A 223 -10.15 -17.17 2.30
CA LEU A 223 -10.25 -16.61 0.96
C LEU A 223 -9.20 -15.53 0.72
N VAL A 224 -8.99 -14.65 1.70
CA VAL A 224 -7.92 -13.63 1.65
C VAL A 224 -6.55 -14.30 1.62
N ALA A 225 -6.31 -15.29 2.49
CA ALA A 225 -5.04 -16.01 2.55
C ALA A 225 -4.70 -16.73 1.23
N ASP A 226 -5.67 -17.31 0.54
CA ASP A 226 -5.43 -17.98 -0.75
C ASP A 226 -4.84 -17.04 -1.83
N LEU A 227 -4.92 -15.71 -1.66
CA LEU A 227 -4.37 -14.70 -2.57
C LEU A 227 -2.97 -14.19 -2.19
N VAL A 228 -2.50 -14.42 -0.97
CA VAL A 228 -1.35 -13.65 -0.42
C VAL A 228 0.02 -14.03 -0.97
N ASP A 229 0.15 -15.19 -1.61
CA ASP A 229 1.41 -15.61 -2.23
C ASP A 229 1.75 -14.77 -3.47
N GLN A 230 0.72 -14.20 -4.12
CA GLN A 230 0.85 -13.37 -5.31
C GLN A 230 0.52 -11.90 -5.04
N HIS A 231 -0.22 -11.59 -3.98
CA HIS A 231 -0.72 -10.25 -3.69
C HIS A 231 -0.37 -9.82 -2.27
N ASN A 232 0.11 -8.59 -2.12
CA ASN A 232 0.40 -8.01 -0.81
C ASN A 232 -0.70 -7.09 -0.29
N THR A 233 -1.70 -6.82 -1.12
CA THR A 233 -2.79 -5.89 -0.85
C THR A 233 -4.08 -6.49 -1.43
N ILE A 234 -5.12 -6.65 -0.62
CA ILE A 234 -6.34 -7.35 -1.01
C ILE A 234 -7.52 -6.44 -0.72
N LEU A 235 -8.27 -6.10 -1.77
CA LEU A 235 -9.59 -5.50 -1.67
C LEU A 235 -10.59 -6.58 -1.28
N MET A 236 -11.35 -6.38 -0.21
CA MET A 236 -12.42 -7.28 0.22
C MET A 236 -13.75 -6.69 -0.21
N ALA A 237 -14.44 -7.37 -1.14
CA ALA A 237 -15.67 -6.86 -1.73
C ALA A 237 -16.70 -6.49 -0.67
N ASN A 238 -17.33 -5.32 -0.80
CA ASN A 238 -18.30 -4.75 0.16
C ASN A 238 -17.79 -4.61 1.61
N HIS A 239 -16.47 -4.49 1.82
CA HIS A 239 -15.90 -4.41 3.15
C HIS A 239 -14.79 -3.36 3.28
N GLY A 240 -13.63 -3.59 2.67
CA GLY A 240 -12.46 -2.73 2.87
C GLY A 240 -11.20 -3.32 2.27
N VAL A 241 -10.04 -3.06 2.88
CA VAL A 241 -8.74 -3.46 2.36
C VAL A 241 -7.88 -4.06 3.46
N VAL A 242 -7.13 -5.12 3.15
CA VAL A 242 -6.06 -5.62 3.99
C VAL A 242 -4.74 -5.66 3.22
N SER A 243 -3.67 -5.20 3.83
CA SER A 243 -2.30 -5.31 3.31
C SER A 243 -1.42 -6.10 4.27
N TRP A 244 -0.39 -6.75 3.73
CA TRP A 244 0.63 -7.41 4.51
C TRP A 244 2.05 -6.97 4.11
N SER A 245 2.98 -7.08 5.04
CA SER A 245 4.39 -6.73 4.87
C SER A 245 5.30 -7.79 5.48
N HIS A 246 6.45 -7.99 4.84
CA HIS A 246 7.56 -8.78 5.38
C HIS A 246 8.63 -7.93 6.08
N LEU A 247 8.46 -6.61 6.13
CA LEU A 247 9.45 -5.65 6.64
C LEU A 247 9.04 -5.03 7.96
N SER A 248 7.83 -4.48 8.04
CA SER A 248 7.34 -3.78 9.23
C SER A 248 5.84 -3.47 9.14
N LEU A 249 5.25 -3.06 10.26
CA LEU A 249 3.89 -2.53 10.27
C LEU A 249 3.76 -1.23 9.45
N GLU A 250 4.80 -0.39 9.45
CA GLU A 250 4.81 0.85 8.70
C GLU A 250 4.79 0.61 7.18
N ASP A 251 5.51 -0.40 6.69
CA ASP A 251 5.48 -0.78 5.27
C ASP A 251 4.11 -1.37 4.84
N ALA A 252 3.43 -2.11 5.73
CA ALA A 252 2.05 -2.54 5.47
C ALA A 252 1.09 -1.33 5.40
N TYR A 253 1.28 -0.34 6.28
CA TYR A 253 0.54 0.92 6.25
C TYR A 253 0.83 1.75 4.97
N PHE A 254 2.07 1.82 4.50
CA PHE A 254 2.41 2.51 3.25
C PHE A 254 1.69 1.93 2.03
N LYS A 255 1.56 0.60 1.95
CA LYS A 255 0.76 -0.03 0.87
C LYS A 255 -0.68 0.47 0.86
N MET A 256 -1.25 0.69 2.04
CA MET A 256 -2.59 1.27 2.19
C MET A 256 -2.66 2.72 1.69
N GLU A 257 -1.65 3.54 2.04
CA GLU A 257 -1.57 4.92 1.54
C GLU A 257 -1.40 5.00 0.03
N ILE A 258 -0.53 4.14 -0.53
CA ILE A 258 -0.25 4.07 -1.97
C ILE A 258 -1.51 3.64 -2.71
N LEU A 259 -2.17 2.57 -2.27
CA LEU A 259 -3.42 2.10 -2.89
C LEU A 259 -4.50 3.18 -2.87
N GLU A 260 -4.73 3.83 -1.74
CA GLU A 260 -5.77 4.85 -1.64
C GLU A 260 -5.47 6.06 -2.52
N ALA A 261 -4.22 6.54 -2.52
CA ALA A 261 -3.79 7.63 -3.38
C ALA A 261 -3.94 7.26 -4.86
N TYR A 262 -3.62 6.02 -5.22
CA TYR A 262 -3.79 5.48 -6.55
C TYR A 262 -5.25 5.47 -6.99
N CYS A 263 -6.12 4.84 -6.20
CA CYS A 263 -7.57 4.75 -6.48
C CYS A 263 -8.20 6.13 -6.61
N ARG A 264 -7.84 7.07 -5.72
CA ARG A 264 -8.27 8.47 -5.82
C ARG A 264 -7.82 9.13 -7.13
N THR A 265 -6.56 8.95 -7.49
CA THR A 265 -5.98 9.57 -8.68
C THR A 265 -6.60 9.01 -9.96
N VAL A 266 -6.79 7.69 -10.04
CA VAL A 266 -7.49 7.05 -11.16
C VAL A 266 -8.92 7.56 -11.28
N LEU A 267 -9.64 7.64 -10.16
CA LEU A 267 -11.02 8.17 -10.17
C LEU A 267 -11.06 9.62 -10.66
N VAL A 268 -10.16 10.48 -10.20
CA VAL A 268 -10.06 11.86 -10.68
C VAL A 268 -9.69 11.90 -12.17
N ALA A 269 -8.69 11.12 -12.60
CA ALA A 269 -8.23 11.08 -13.99
C ALA A 269 -9.36 10.69 -14.95
N THR A 270 -10.17 9.70 -14.57
CA THR A 270 -11.33 9.27 -15.37
C THR A 270 -12.44 10.32 -15.45
N GLN A 271 -12.60 11.16 -14.44
CA GLN A 271 -13.59 12.26 -14.44
C GLN A 271 -13.19 13.44 -15.35
N LEU A 272 -11.92 13.56 -15.75
CA LEU A 272 -11.44 14.63 -16.63
C LEU A 272 -11.85 14.44 -18.10
N GLY A 273 -12.57 13.36 -18.45
CA GLY A 273 -13.12 13.14 -19.79
C GLY A 273 -12.08 12.76 -20.85
N ARG A 274 -10.88 12.33 -20.43
CA ARG A 274 -9.82 11.82 -21.30
C ARG A 274 -9.45 10.40 -20.88
N GLN A 275 -8.99 9.62 -21.85
CA GLN A 275 -8.37 8.33 -21.55
C GLN A 275 -7.11 8.57 -20.69
N PRO A 276 -6.96 7.89 -19.54
CA PRO A 276 -5.75 7.99 -18.73
C PRO A 276 -4.51 7.59 -19.54
N ASN A 277 -3.41 8.31 -19.32
CA ASN A 277 -2.13 7.91 -19.88
C ASN A 277 -1.62 6.67 -19.14
N THR A 278 -0.98 5.75 -19.88
CA THR A 278 -0.37 4.56 -19.31
C THR A 278 1.11 4.47 -19.68
N MET A 279 1.89 3.83 -18.82
CA MET A 279 3.24 3.38 -19.09
C MET A 279 3.22 2.30 -20.19
N THR A 280 4.32 2.21 -20.93
CA THR A 280 4.50 1.12 -21.90
C THR A 280 4.81 -0.19 -21.17
N PRO A 281 4.55 -1.36 -21.79
CA PRO A 281 4.95 -2.64 -21.24
C PRO A 281 6.44 -2.75 -20.88
N ALA A 282 7.31 -2.14 -21.68
CA ALA A 282 8.75 -2.10 -21.39
C ALA A 282 9.06 -1.28 -20.12
N GLN A 283 8.39 -0.15 -19.93
CA GLN A 283 8.52 0.64 -18.70
C GLN A 283 8.00 -0.13 -17.48
N LEU A 284 6.86 -0.81 -17.58
CA LEU A 284 6.34 -1.63 -16.49
C LEU A 284 7.30 -2.75 -16.13
N ARG A 285 7.93 -3.40 -17.12
CA ARG A 285 8.93 -4.45 -16.84
C ARG A 285 10.08 -3.96 -15.98
N GLU A 286 10.59 -2.75 -16.21
CA GLU A 286 11.64 -2.18 -15.36
C GLU A 286 11.16 -1.97 -13.92
N LEU A 287 9.90 -1.55 -13.72
CA LEU A 287 9.31 -1.42 -12.38
C LEU A 287 9.14 -2.79 -11.69
N LEU A 288 8.75 -3.83 -12.44
CA LEU A 288 8.65 -5.18 -11.90
C LEU A 288 10.00 -5.73 -11.45
N LYS A 289 11.11 -5.40 -12.13
CA LYS A 289 12.47 -5.75 -11.65
C LYS A 289 12.80 -5.08 -10.32
N ILE A 290 12.41 -3.81 -10.13
CA ILE A 290 12.58 -3.11 -8.86
C ILE A 290 11.76 -3.82 -7.78
N LYS A 291 10.50 -4.13 -8.06
CA LYS A 291 9.62 -4.85 -7.13
C LYS A 291 10.16 -6.22 -6.72
N GLU A 292 10.70 -6.97 -7.68
CA GLU A 292 11.34 -8.26 -7.45
C GLU A 292 12.59 -8.11 -6.55
N SER A 293 13.40 -7.08 -6.76
CA SER A 293 14.55 -6.78 -5.90
C SER A 293 14.17 -6.43 -4.45
N LEU A 294 12.95 -5.90 -4.25
CA LEU A 294 12.35 -5.64 -2.94
C LEU A 294 11.66 -6.88 -2.34
N ASN A 295 11.75 -8.03 -3.02
CA ASN A 295 11.13 -9.31 -2.64
C ASN A 295 9.61 -9.22 -2.41
N LEU A 296 8.91 -8.34 -3.14
CA LEU A 296 7.45 -8.23 -3.06
C LEU A 296 6.79 -9.23 -4.03
N PRO A 297 5.62 -9.79 -3.68
CA PRO A 297 4.90 -10.68 -4.58
C PRO A 297 4.23 -9.89 -5.72
N ASP A 298 4.08 -10.52 -6.88
CA ASP A 298 3.26 -10.01 -7.99
C ASP A 298 2.87 -11.18 -8.92
N PRO A 299 1.61 -11.29 -9.37
CA PRO A 299 1.19 -12.34 -10.30
C PRO A 299 1.78 -12.15 -11.71
N ARG A 300 2.30 -10.97 -12.05
CA ARG A 300 2.79 -10.63 -13.39
C ARG A 300 4.25 -11.00 -13.64
N TYR A 301 4.93 -11.56 -12.64
CA TYR A 301 6.28 -12.08 -12.84
C TYR A 301 6.28 -13.22 -13.87
N GLY A 302 7.12 -13.09 -14.90
CA GLY A 302 7.24 -14.06 -15.98
C GLY A 302 6.21 -13.90 -17.12
N LEU A 303 5.28 -12.94 -17.04
CA LEU A 303 4.36 -12.65 -18.14
C LEU A 303 5.07 -11.99 -19.34
N LYS A 304 4.49 -12.14 -20.53
CA LYS A 304 4.98 -11.46 -21.74
C LYS A 304 4.58 -9.99 -21.72
N GLU A 305 5.33 -9.17 -22.46
CA GLU A 305 5.09 -7.72 -22.58
C GLU A 305 3.64 -7.37 -22.95
N CYS A 306 3.02 -8.12 -23.87
CA CYS A 306 1.65 -7.87 -24.30
C CYS A 306 0.59 -8.13 -23.21
N GLU A 307 0.94 -8.80 -22.12
CA GLU A 307 0.04 -9.18 -21.02
C GLU A 307 0.19 -8.26 -19.79
N LEU A 308 1.15 -7.33 -19.79
CA LEU A 308 1.53 -6.56 -18.61
C LEU A 308 0.58 -5.40 -18.26
N CYS A 309 -0.07 -4.80 -19.26
CA CYS A 309 -0.93 -3.62 -19.11
C CYS A 309 -2.34 -3.87 -19.64
N ASP A 310 -2.91 -5.05 -19.37
CA ASP A 310 -4.29 -5.34 -19.74
C ASP A 310 -5.25 -4.65 -18.76
N ASN A 311 -6.00 -3.68 -19.28
CA ASN A 311 -7.02 -2.93 -18.56
C ASN A 311 -8.40 -3.11 -19.22
N ALA A 312 -8.63 -4.16 -20.00
CA ALA A 312 -9.84 -4.34 -20.79
C ALA A 312 -11.13 -4.38 -19.96
N ASP A 313 -11.05 -4.89 -18.74
CA ASP A 313 -12.17 -4.95 -17.78
C ASP A 313 -12.44 -3.61 -17.11
N TRP A 314 -11.47 -2.69 -17.11
CA TRP A 314 -11.64 -1.34 -16.57
C TRP A 314 -12.26 -0.42 -17.62
N ARG A 315 -13.46 0.07 -17.32
CA ARG A 315 -14.11 1.14 -18.10
C ARG A 315 -14.25 2.39 -17.22
N PRO A 316 -13.56 3.49 -17.55
CA PRO A 316 -13.87 4.80 -16.99
C PRO A 316 -15.38 5.01 -17.09
N GLY A 317 -16.05 5.35 -15.98
CA GLY A 317 -17.50 5.44 -15.92
C GLY A 317 -18.09 6.24 -17.09
N VAL A 318 -19.30 5.86 -17.52
CA VAL A 318 -19.99 6.41 -18.70
C VAL A 318 -20.03 7.94 -18.68
N THR A 319 -19.11 8.59 -19.41
CA THR A 319 -19.42 9.89 -19.98
C THR A 319 -20.41 9.61 -21.10
N CYS A 320 -21.67 9.98 -20.91
CA CYS A 320 -22.62 10.07 -22.00
C CYS A 320 -22.08 11.13 -22.97
N ALA A 321 -21.19 10.73 -23.88
CA ALA A 321 -20.94 11.48 -25.09
C ALA A 321 -22.22 11.35 -25.92
N VAL A 322 -23.21 12.19 -25.62
CA VAL A 322 -24.31 12.42 -26.54
C VAL A 322 -23.63 12.90 -27.82
N PRO A 323 -23.67 12.12 -28.92
CA PRO A 323 -23.12 12.58 -30.18
C PRO A 323 -23.73 13.95 -30.45
N ALA A 324 -22.91 14.93 -30.89
CA ALA A 324 -23.47 16.20 -31.33
C ALA A 324 -24.59 15.84 -32.33
N LYS A 325 -25.83 16.20 -31.98
CA LYS A 325 -26.98 15.93 -32.84
C LYS A 325 -26.60 16.53 -34.18
N GLN A 326 -26.45 15.70 -35.22
CA GLN A 326 -26.31 16.23 -36.56
C GLN A 326 -27.52 17.14 -36.74
N GLN A 327 -27.28 18.44 -36.82
CA GLN A 327 -28.28 19.37 -37.32
C GLN A 327 -28.48 18.93 -38.78
N SER A 328 -29.41 18.02 -38.98
CA SER A 328 -30.02 17.83 -40.29
C SER A 328 -30.80 19.12 -40.53
N ASP A 329 -30.21 20.03 -41.30
CA ASP A 329 -30.90 21.16 -41.93
C ASP A 329 -31.89 20.70 -43.02
N ASP A 330 -32.16 19.40 -43.08
CA ASP A 330 -33.10 18.80 -44.02
C ASP A 330 -34.51 18.86 -43.41
N THR A 331 -35.04 20.08 -43.30
CA THR A 331 -36.48 20.27 -43.27
C THR A 331 -37.01 19.88 -44.65
N ASP A 332 -37.60 18.69 -44.72
CA ASP A 332 -38.29 18.21 -45.91
C ASP A 332 -39.37 19.22 -46.30
N LYS A 333 -39.13 19.96 -47.40
CA LYS A 333 -39.98 21.08 -47.83
C LYS A 333 -41.41 20.64 -48.08
N ASP A 334 -41.62 19.39 -48.47
CA ASP A 334 -42.94 18.83 -48.68
C ASP A 334 -43.70 18.71 -47.36
N ILE A 335 -43.01 18.36 -46.26
CA ILE A 335 -43.61 18.29 -44.92
C ILE A 335 -43.97 19.70 -44.43
N GLU A 336 -43.08 20.68 -44.61
CA GLU A 336 -43.40 22.08 -44.24
C GLU A 336 -44.61 22.61 -45.01
N GLN A 337 -44.72 22.28 -46.30
CA GLN A 337 -45.82 22.72 -47.15
C GLN A 337 -47.14 22.05 -46.76
N VAL A 338 -47.12 20.79 -46.36
CA VAL A 338 -48.28 20.07 -45.80
C VAL A 338 -48.70 20.67 -44.45
N VAL A 339 -47.74 20.93 -43.55
CA VAL A 339 -48.01 21.54 -42.24
C VAL A 339 -48.63 22.93 -42.40
N GLN A 340 -48.10 23.75 -43.31
CA GLN A 340 -48.65 25.07 -43.59
C GLN A 340 -50.08 24.98 -44.13
N THR A 341 -50.33 24.08 -45.08
CA THR A 341 -51.66 23.89 -45.69
C THR A 341 -52.69 23.45 -44.64
N ILE A 342 -52.33 22.53 -43.74
CA ILE A 342 -53.22 22.08 -42.66
C ILE A 342 -53.48 23.21 -41.67
N THR A 343 -52.45 23.99 -41.34
CA THR A 343 -52.57 25.13 -40.42
C THR A 343 -53.52 26.19 -40.99
N ASP A 344 -53.40 26.52 -42.27
CA ASP A 344 -54.28 27.49 -42.93
C ASP A 344 -55.73 26.99 -42.98
N GLN A 345 -55.95 25.70 -43.23
CA GLN A 345 -57.29 25.09 -43.20
C GLN A 345 -57.91 25.11 -41.80
N ILE A 346 -57.12 24.90 -40.74
CA ILE A 346 -57.60 25.00 -39.37
C ILE A 346 -57.97 26.44 -39.05
N MET A 347 -57.09 27.40 -39.36
CA MET A 347 -57.35 28.82 -39.11
C MET A 347 -58.56 29.35 -39.88
N ALA A 348 -58.81 28.85 -41.08
CA ALA A 348 -60.01 29.19 -41.85
C ALA A 348 -61.32 28.66 -41.24
N LYS A 349 -61.26 27.56 -40.48
CA LYS A 349 -62.42 26.97 -39.77
C LYS A 349 -62.64 27.54 -38.37
N VAL A 350 -61.72 28.35 -37.87
CA VAL A 350 -61.77 29.00 -36.55
C VAL A 350 -62.31 30.45 -36.65
N LYS A 351 -62.52 30.97 -37.86
CA LYS A 351 -63.38 32.14 -38.12
C LYS A 351 -64.82 31.70 -38.36
#